data_AF-A0A847C0E2-F1
#
_entry.id   AF-A0A847C0E2-F1
#
_cell.length_a   1.000
_cell.length_b   1.000
_cell.length_c   1.000
_cell.angle_alpha   90.00
_cell.angle_beta   90.00
_cell.angle_gamma   90.00
#
_symmetry.space_group_name_H-M   'P 1'
#
loop_
_entity.id
_entity.type
_entity.pdbx_description
1 polymer ?
#
loop_
_entity_poly.entity_id
_entity_poly.type
_entity_poly.pdbx_seq_one_letter_code
_entity_poly.pdbx_strand_id
1 'polypeptide(L)'
;MRLKIRNVIFGLIIIIPLFASGCGSSPEDIVKSGVLEIDPSVKIGDVMDGYQYFGDKEWSSFVDSNNRPIVEFKGTIDFYKFRGSELEGIRITPDMVYKAASKLQEVSVTYVARFFIFKEGKAFSLKYSGLNMTGSKKSTGKKMVQNIPDKDYSILQHIYANKPEPFTWDMLMSAASG
;
A
#
# COMPACT_ATOMS: atom_id res chain seq x y z
N MET A 1 -0.45 -37.78 -11.62
CA MET A 1 0.64 -36.77 -11.70
C MET A 1 0.60 -35.95 -10.41
N ARG A 2 1.55 -36.14 -9.49
CA ARG A 2 1.58 -35.47 -8.17
C ARG A 2 2.47 -34.24 -8.25
N LEU A 3 1.92 -33.03 -8.20
CA LEU A 3 2.71 -31.80 -8.07
C LEU A 3 3.26 -31.71 -6.64
N LYS A 4 4.60 -31.72 -6.53
CA LYS A 4 5.31 -31.37 -5.29
C LYS A 4 5.40 -29.85 -5.22
N ILE A 5 4.71 -29.25 -4.26
CA ILE A 5 4.88 -27.84 -3.90
C ILE A 5 6.26 -27.73 -3.23
N ARG A 6 7.18 -27.03 -3.91
CA ARG A 6 8.56 -26.83 -3.48
C ARG A 6 8.59 -25.60 -2.58
N ASN A 7 9.09 -25.77 -1.36
CA ASN A 7 9.25 -24.75 -0.32
C ASN A 7 9.62 -23.36 -0.89
N VAL A 8 8.77 -22.37 -0.68
CA VAL A 8 9.07 -20.95 -0.95
C VAL A 8 10.04 -20.49 0.12
N ILE A 9 11.29 -20.29 -0.27
CA ILE A 9 12.33 -19.69 0.57
C ILE A 9 11.94 -18.22 0.77
N PHE A 10 11.77 -17.78 2.02
CA PHE A 10 11.62 -16.36 2.38
C PHE A 10 12.94 -15.63 2.02
N GLY A 11 13.01 -15.12 0.80
CA GLY A 11 14.14 -14.38 0.26
C GLY A 11 14.17 -12.96 0.81
N LEU A 12 15.29 -12.59 1.42
CA LEU A 12 15.64 -11.24 1.81
C LEU A 12 15.77 -10.37 0.53
N ILE A 13 14.77 -9.52 0.27
CA ILE A 13 14.75 -8.58 -0.87
C ILE A 13 15.86 -7.53 -0.66
N ILE A 14 16.91 -7.59 -1.47
CA ILE A 14 18.03 -6.64 -1.48
C ILE A 14 18.03 -5.93 -2.84
N ILE A 15 17.90 -4.61 -2.85
CA ILE A 15 17.86 -3.80 -4.09
C ILE A 15 19.13 -2.95 -4.23
N ILE A 16 19.66 -2.89 -5.45
CA ILE A 16 20.85 -2.12 -5.86
C ILE A 16 20.39 -0.80 -6.49
N PRO A 17 20.78 0.38 -5.98
CA PRO A 17 20.46 1.66 -6.62
C PRO A 17 21.31 1.89 -7.89
N LEU A 18 20.68 2.37 -8.96
CA LEU A 18 21.39 2.98 -10.09
C LEU A 18 21.80 4.40 -9.69
N PHE A 19 23.11 4.61 -9.52
CA PHE A 19 23.70 5.85 -9.04
C PHE A 19 23.44 7.05 -9.96
N ALA A 20 23.00 8.16 -9.36
CA ALA A 20 23.32 9.51 -9.79
C ALA A 20 23.91 10.27 -8.60
N SER A 21 25.05 10.92 -8.82
CA SER A 21 25.91 11.58 -7.85
C SER A 21 25.44 12.98 -7.47
N GLY A 22 25.53 13.32 -6.18
CA GLY A 22 25.75 14.69 -5.70
C GLY A 22 24.56 15.39 -5.04
N CYS A 23 24.81 15.84 -3.79
CA CYS A 23 23.90 16.48 -2.84
C CYS A 23 23.02 15.49 -2.04
N GLY A 24 23.13 15.54 -0.71
CA GLY A 24 22.59 14.53 0.20
C GLY A 24 21.12 14.22 -0.08
N SER A 25 20.86 13.11 -0.74
CA SER A 25 19.51 12.65 -1.04
C SER A 25 18.81 12.35 0.28
N SER A 26 17.58 12.82 0.43
CA SER A 26 16.80 12.51 1.62
C SER A 26 16.57 10.99 1.71
N PRO A 27 16.34 10.42 2.92
CA PRO A 27 15.94 9.03 3.06
C PRO A 27 14.80 8.65 2.10
N GLU A 28 13.83 9.54 1.93
CA GLU A 28 12.69 9.39 1.03
C GLU A 28 13.13 9.27 -0.43
N ASP A 29 14.08 10.09 -0.89
CA ASP A 29 14.59 10.06 -2.27
C ASP A 29 15.26 8.71 -2.60
N ILE A 30 15.98 8.12 -1.64
CA ILE A 30 16.62 6.80 -1.80
C ILE A 30 15.56 5.72 -2.09
N VAL A 31 14.44 5.76 -1.36
CA VAL A 31 13.36 4.78 -1.54
C VAL A 31 12.55 5.08 -2.80
N LYS A 32 12.17 6.35 -3.01
CA LYS A 32 11.36 6.76 -4.17
C LYS A 32 12.05 6.46 -5.50
N SER A 33 13.37 6.63 -5.57
CA SER A 33 14.15 6.37 -6.79
C SER A 33 14.48 4.88 -7.00
N GLY A 34 14.29 4.05 -5.97
CA GLY A 34 14.51 2.62 -6.04
C GLY A 34 13.35 1.85 -6.68
N VAL A 35 13.57 0.55 -6.83
CA VAL A 35 12.61 -0.41 -7.40
C VAL A 35 12.39 -1.56 -6.42
N LEU A 36 11.31 -2.34 -6.56
CA LEU A 36 11.11 -3.58 -5.79
C LEU A 36 11.23 -4.79 -6.73
N GLU A 37 11.60 -5.96 -6.20
CA GLU A 37 11.72 -7.19 -7.01
C GLU A 37 10.42 -7.62 -7.68
N ILE A 38 9.28 -7.21 -7.14
CA ILE A 38 7.95 -7.42 -7.71
C ILE A 38 7.81 -6.85 -9.13
N ASP A 39 8.44 -5.70 -9.37
CA ASP A 39 8.56 -5.07 -10.68
C ASP A 39 9.81 -4.17 -10.66
N PRO A 40 10.97 -4.70 -11.10
CA PRO A 40 12.22 -3.94 -11.10
C PRO A 40 12.28 -2.89 -12.22
N SER A 41 11.24 -2.78 -13.06
CA SER A 41 11.21 -1.84 -14.19
C SER A 41 10.64 -0.47 -13.83
N VAL A 42 10.00 -0.34 -12.67
CA VAL A 42 9.29 0.87 -12.23
C VAL A 42 9.76 1.32 -10.85
N LYS A 43 9.91 2.64 -10.69
CA LYS A 43 10.30 3.24 -9.42
C LYS A 43 9.16 3.18 -8.41
N ILE A 44 9.49 2.95 -7.14
CA ILE A 44 8.51 2.92 -6.04
C ILE A 44 7.78 4.26 -5.94
N GLY A 45 8.51 5.37 -6.10
CA GLY A 45 7.93 6.71 -6.08
C GLY A 45 6.84 6.85 -7.14
N ASP A 46 7.12 6.45 -8.38
CA ASP A 46 6.17 6.54 -9.49
C ASP A 46 4.93 5.66 -9.26
N VAL A 47 5.09 4.47 -8.68
CA VAL A 47 3.98 3.57 -8.35
C VAL A 47 3.10 4.14 -7.23
N MET A 48 3.71 4.51 -6.11
CA MET A 48 2.99 4.96 -4.91
C MET A 48 2.36 6.34 -5.13
N ASP A 49 3.09 7.26 -5.77
CA ASP A 49 2.60 8.59 -6.09
C ASP A 49 1.62 8.55 -7.27
N GLY A 50 1.69 7.54 -8.15
CA GLY A 50 0.83 7.38 -9.32
C GLY A 50 -0.41 6.49 -9.13
N TYR A 51 -0.53 5.77 -8.01
CA TYR A 51 -1.63 4.83 -7.80
C TYR A 51 -2.97 5.56 -7.79
N GLN A 52 -3.84 5.18 -8.74
CA GLN A 52 -5.02 5.99 -9.07
C GLN A 52 -6.09 6.02 -7.97
N TYR A 53 -6.08 5.06 -7.04
CA TYR A 53 -7.09 4.95 -5.97
C TYR A 53 -6.70 5.65 -4.67
N PHE A 54 -5.48 6.22 -4.58
CA PHE A 54 -5.12 7.08 -3.46
C PHE A 54 -5.69 8.49 -3.64
N GLY A 55 -6.22 9.06 -2.57
CA GLY A 55 -6.44 10.49 -2.39
C GLY A 55 -5.15 11.15 -1.91
N ASP A 56 -5.10 11.44 -0.61
CA ASP A 56 -3.93 12.02 0.04
C ASP A 56 -2.78 11.02 0.17
N LYS A 57 -1.56 11.53 -0.01
CA LYS A 57 -0.33 10.76 0.01
C LYS A 57 0.73 11.51 0.81
N GLU A 58 1.44 10.78 1.66
CA GLU A 58 2.47 11.32 2.53
C GLU A 58 3.69 10.41 2.53
N TRP A 59 4.86 11.02 2.44
CA TRP A 59 6.14 10.38 2.66
C TRP A 59 6.78 11.03 3.89
N SER A 60 7.34 10.21 4.76
CA SER A 60 8.05 10.67 5.95
C SER A 60 9.20 9.74 6.26
N SER A 61 10.18 10.23 7.01
CA SER A 61 11.26 9.43 7.54
C SER A 61 11.43 9.66 9.03
N PHE A 62 11.84 8.61 9.73
CA PHE A 62 12.14 8.64 11.15
C PHE A 62 13.19 7.58 11.49
N VAL A 63 13.75 7.67 12.69
CA VAL A 63 14.68 6.67 13.22
C VAL A 63 13.94 5.80 14.23
N ASP A 64 14.03 4.48 14.09
CA ASP A 64 13.40 3.56 15.04
C ASP A 64 14.21 3.40 16.34
N SER A 65 13.68 2.64 17.30
CA SER A 65 14.35 2.40 18.58
C SER A 65 15.69 1.66 18.49
N ASN A 66 16.02 1.07 17.34
CA ASN A 66 17.29 0.40 17.06
C ASN A 66 18.24 1.29 16.24
N ASN A 67 17.97 2.59 16.16
CA ASN A 67 18.76 3.57 15.42
C ASN A 67 18.81 3.27 13.90
N ARG A 68 17.72 2.74 13.34
CA ARG A 68 17.61 2.42 11.91
C ARG A 68 16.77 3.49 11.19
N PRO A 69 17.24 4.04 10.05
CA PRO A 69 16.44 4.95 9.25
C PRO A 69 15.28 4.20 8.59
N ILE A 70 14.05 4.65 8.85
CA ILE A 70 12.82 4.15 8.25
C ILE A 70 12.23 5.24 7.37
N VAL A 71 11.82 4.87 6.17
CA VAL A 71 10.94 5.68 5.32
C VAL A 71 9.56 5.05 5.36
N GLU A 72 8.54 5.86 5.61
CA GLU A 72 7.15 5.46 5.62
C GLU A 72 6.39 6.22 4.52
N PHE A 73 5.69 5.47 3.68
CA PHE A 73 4.68 5.97 2.79
C PHE A 73 3.29 5.71 3.38
N LYS A 74 2.40 6.69 3.28
CA LYS A 74 0.98 6.56 3.55
C LYS A 74 0.18 7.04 2.35
N GLY A 75 -0.77 6.21 1.90
CA GLY A 75 -1.76 6.58 0.90
C GLY A 75 -3.17 6.36 1.43
N THR A 76 -3.94 7.44 1.63
CA THR A 76 -5.36 7.32 2.00
C THR A 76 -6.14 6.85 0.78
N ILE A 77 -6.92 5.79 0.95
CA ILE A 77 -7.76 5.23 -0.10
C ILE A 77 -8.99 6.13 -0.29
N ASP A 78 -9.19 6.63 -1.51
CA ASP A 78 -10.38 7.38 -1.88
C ASP A 78 -11.41 6.44 -2.50
N PHE A 79 -12.46 6.14 -1.72
CA PHE A 79 -13.52 5.22 -2.13
C PHE A 79 -14.19 5.65 -3.44
N TYR A 80 -14.32 6.94 -3.73
CA TYR A 80 -14.98 7.42 -4.94
C TYR A 80 -14.18 7.11 -6.21
N LYS A 81 -12.87 6.90 -6.10
CA LYS A 81 -12.01 6.52 -7.24
C LYS A 81 -12.21 5.07 -7.69
N PHE A 82 -12.91 4.25 -6.92
CA PHE A 82 -13.31 2.90 -7.33
C PHE A 82 -14.50 2.88 -8.30
N ARG A 83 -15.10 4.04 -8.62
CA ARG A 83 -16.26 4.11 -9.52
C ARG A 83 -15.99 3.45 -10.87
N GLY A 84 -16.78 2.44 -11.20
CA GLY A 84 -16.66 1.73 -12.47
C GLY A 84 -15.45 0.82 -12.57
N SER A 85 -14.71 0.58 -11.48
CA SER A 85 -13.57 -0.34 -11.47
C SER A 85 -14.01 -1.79 -11.56
N GLU A 86 -13.11 -2.65 -12.01
CA GLU A 86 -13.37 -4.08 -12.20
C GLU A 86 -12.33 -4.91 -11.45
N LEU A 87 -12.79 -5.97 -10.80
CA LEU A 87 -11.97 -6.97 -10.15
C LEU A 87 -12.55 -8.35 -10.47
N GLU A 88 -11.71 -9.26 -10.97
CA GLU A 88 -12.11 -10.63 -11.33
C GLU A 88 -13.34 -10.73 -12.26
N GLY A 89 -13.49 -9.79 -13.20
CA GLY A 89 -14.62 -9.76 -14.13
C GLY A 89 -15.91 -9.17 -13.55
N ILE A 90 -15.89 -8.73 -12.30
CA ILE A 90 -17.03 -8.08 -11.63
C ILE A 90 -16.76 -6.58 -11.56
N ARG A 91 -17.73 -5.80 -12.04
CA ARG A 91 -17.66 -4.34 -12.06
C ARG A 91 -18.48 -3.72 -10.94
N ILE A 92 -17.87 -2.81 -10.17
CA ILE A 92 -18.62 -1.98 -9.22
C ILE A 92 -19.17 -0.75 -9.93
N THR A 93 -20.49 -0.52 -9.86
CA THR A 93 -21.11 0.64 -10.52
C THR A 93 -20.85 1.92 -9.73
N PRO A 94 -20.89 3.10 -10.38
CA PRO A 94 -20.81 4.37 -9.65
C PRO A 94 -21.84 4.49 -8.52
N ASP A 95 -23.09 4.09 -8.75
CA ASP A 95 -24.16 4.14 -7.73
C ASP A 95 -23.85 3.26 -6.51
N MET A 96 -23.26 2.08 -6.73
CA MET A 96 -22.80 1.22 -5.65
C MET A 96 -21.69 1.89 -4.84
N VAL A 97 -20.72 2.52 -5.50
CA VAL A 97 -19.66 3.27 -4.82
C VAL A 97 -20.23 4.43 -4.01
N TYR A 98 -21.15 5.23 -4.56
CA TYR A 98 -21.79 6.32 -3.83
C TYR A 98 -22.56 5.81 -2.61
N LYS A 99 -23.35 4.74 -2.77
CA LYS A 99 -24.09 4.11 -1.67
C LYS A 99 -23.14 3.61 -0.58
N ALA A 100 -22.08 2.88 -0.96
CA ALA A 100 -21.09 2.35 -0.02
C ALA A 100 -20.32 3.47 0.71
N ALA A 101 -19.79 4.44 -0.02
CA ALA A 101 -19.00 5.54 0.53
C ALA A 101 -19.81 6.37 1.54
N SER A 102 -21.10 6.61 1.30
CA SER A 102 -21.97 7.31 2.25
C SER A 102 -22.14 6.56 3.58
N LYS A 103 -22.22 5.22 3.54
CA LYS A 103 -22.27 4.37 4.75
C LYS A 103 -20.93 4.33 5.47
N LEU A 104 -19.83 4.43 4.72
CA LEU A 104 -18.46 4.37 5.21
C LEU A 104 -17.83 5.74 5.47
N GLN A 105 -18.62 6.83 5.51
CA GLN A 105 -18.10 8.19 5.65
C GLN A 105 -17.26 8.45 6.93
N GLU A 106 -17.43 7.61 7.96
CA GLU A 106 -16.65 7.67 9.21
C GLU A 106 -15.50 6.67 9.24
N VAL A 107 -15.26 5.95 8.13
CA VAL A 107 -14.19 4.98 7.97
C VAL A 107 -13.12 5.60 7.07
N SER A 108 -11.88 5.56 7.52
CA SER A 108 -10.71 5.88 6.72
C SER A 108 -9.86 4.63 6.57
N VAL A 109 -9.47 4.32 5.33
CA VAL A 109 -8.53 3.24 5.00
C VAL A 109 -7.26 3.89 4.46
N THR A 110 -6.13 3.57 5.07
CA THR A 110 -4.82 4.09 4.67
C THR A 110 -3.89 2.93 4.40
N TYR A 111 -3.36 2.86 3.19
CA TYR A 111 -2.23 1.98 2.88
C TYR A 111 -0.96 2.53 3.51
N VAL A 112 -0.17 1.65 4.13
CA VAL A 112 1.11 2.01 4.74
C VAL A 112 2.18 1.07 4.23
N ALA A 113 3.29 1.63 3.75
CA ALA A 113 4.51 0.89 3.41
C ALA A 113 5.70 1.47 4.19
N ARG A 114 6.52 0.61 4.79
CA ARG A 114 7.72 0.99 5.54
C ARG A 114 8.96 0.33 4.99
N PHE A 115 9.97 1.13 4.73
CA PHE A 115 11.23 0.71 4.16
C PHE A 115 12.35 0.98 5.14
N PHE A 116 13.21 -0.01 5.36
CA PHE A 116 14.44 0.17 6.13
C PHE A 116 15.59 0.44 5.15
N ILE A 117 16.29 1.56 5.33
CA ILE A 117 17.52 1.89 4.60
C ILE A 117 18.72 1.29 5.32
N PHE A 118 19.52 0.48 4.63
CA PHE A 118 20.72 -0.13 5.19
C PHE A 118 21.78 0.92 5.54
N LYS A 119 22.69 0.58 6.46
CA LYS A 119 23.68 1.51 7.05
C LYS A 119 24.52 2.28 6.03
N GLU A 120 24.73 1.75 4.85
CA GLU A 120 25.48 2.40 3.77
C GLU A 120 24.68 3.48 3.02
N GLY A 121 23.40 3.67 3.35
CA GLY A 121 22.55 4.73 2.81
C GLY A 121 22.16 4.54 1.35
N LYS A 122 22.47 3.40 0.74
CA LYS A 122 22.33 3.16 -0.70
C LYS A 122 21.25 2.14 -1.06
N ALA A 123 21.01 1.19 -0.17
CA ALA A 123 20.04 0.12 -0.41
C ALA A 123 18.99 0.11 0.69
N PHE A 124 17.80 -0.39 0.37
CA PHE A 124 16.70 -0.52 1.32
C PHE A 124 15.98 -1.86 1.15
N SER A 125 15.13 -2.17 2.11
CA SER A 125 14.19 -3.30 2.03
C SER A 125 12.82 -2.90 2.54
N LEU A 126 11.77 -3.36 1.87
CA LEU A 126 10.41 -3.29 2.39
C LEU A 126 10.31 -4.15 3.66
N LYS A 127 9.87 -3.56 4.78
CA LYS A 127 9.71 -4.23 6.07
C LYS A 127 8.26 -4.47 6.44
N TYR A 128 7.37 -3.62 5.96
CA TYR A 128 5.95 -3.73 6.23
C TYR A 128 5.18 -3.10 5.07
N SER A 129 4.11 -3.77 4.66
CA SER A 129 3.02 -3.20 3.89
C SER A 129 1.70 -3.65 4.50
N GLY A 130 0.64 -2.85 4.34
CA GLY A 130 -0.69 -3.22 4.81
C GLY A 130 -1.67 -2.05 4.80
N LEU A 131 -2.90 -2.34 5.20
CA LEU A 131 -3.95 -1.34 5.39
C LEU A 131 -4.15 -1.07 6.87
N ASN A 132 -4.25 0.21 7.21
CA ASN A 132 -4.74 0.68 8.50
C ASN A 132 -6.13 1.25 8.29
N MET A 133 -7.12 0.63 8.90
CA MET A 133 -8.50 1.08 8.91
C MET A 133 -8.82 1.73 10.25
N THR A 134 -9.35 2.93 10.21
CA THR A 134 -9.86 3.65 11.37
C THR A 134 -11.30 4.04 11.16
N GLY A 135 -12.09 4.11 12.22
CA GLY A 135 -13.41 4.71 12.15
C GLY A 135 -14.10 4.80 13.50
N SER A 136 -15.36 5.21 13.49
CA SER A 136 -16.17 5.34 14.70
C SER A 136 -17.51 4.62 14.55
N LYS A 137 -17.96 3.96 15.61
CA LYS A 137 -19.36 3.48 15.67
C LYS A 137 -20.25 4.62 16.16
N LYS A 138 -21.13 5.15 15.30
CA LYS A 138 -22.11 6.20 15.65
C LYS A 138 -22.91 5.92 16.93
N SER A 139 -23.25 4.65 17.19
CA SER A 139 -24.06 4.26 18.35
C SER A 139 -23.32 4.27 19.69
N THR A 140 -21.99 4.23 19.70
CA THR A 140 -21.20 4.10 20.94
C THR A 140 -20.05 5.09 21.04
N GLY A 141 -19.72 5.83 19.98
CA GLY A 141 -18.55 6.70 19.90
C GLY A 141 -17.21 5.94 19.95
N LYS A 142 -17.23 4.60 20.02
CA LYS A 142 -16.02 3.80 20.14
C LYS A 142 -15.23 3.84 18.83
N LYS A 143 -13.98 4.30 18.92
CA LYS A 143 -13.02 4.24 17.82
C LYS A 143 -12.69 2.78 17.52
N MET A 144 -12.76 2.43 16.25
CA MET A 144 -12.28 1.17 15.70
C MET A 144 -10.96 1.44 15.01
N VAL A 145 -9.96 0.63 15.31
CA VAL A 145 -8.67 0.62 14.63
C VAL A 145 -8.37 -0.83 14.29
N GLN A 146 -8.11 -1.10 13.02
CA GLN A 146 -7.76 -2.42 12.54
C GLN A 146 -6.57 -2.30 11.60
N ASN A 147 -5.54 -3.12 11.83
CA ASN A 147 -4.37 -3.22 10.97
C ASN A 147 -4.46 -4.54 10.21
N ILE A 148 -4.30 -4.49 8.90
CA ILE A 148 -4.41 -5.62 7.98
C ILE A 148 -3.07 -5.74 7.25
N PRO A 149 -2.15 -6.59 7.75
CA PRO A 149 -0.85 -6.77 7.11
C PRO A 149 -0.99 -7.46 5.74
N ASP A 150 -0.24 -6.96 4.77
CA ASP A 150 -0.15 -7.48 3.41
C ASP A 150 0.88 -8.62 3.34
N LYS A 151 0.54 -9.76 3.97
CA LYS A 151 1.51 -10.85 4.21
C LYS A 151 2.02 -11.53 2.94
N ASP A 152 1.21 -11.57 1.89
CA ASP A 152 1.50 -12.19 0.61
C ASP A 152 1.79 -11.17 -0.50
N TYR A 153 1.87 -9.89 -0.14
CA TYR A 153 2.05 -8.76 -1.06
C TYR A 153 0.94 -8.63 -2.11
N SER A 154 -0.24 -9.23 -1.90
CA SER A 154 -1.38 -9.12 -2.82
C SER A 154 -1.85 -7.67 -2.98
N ILE A 155 -1.86 -6.89 -1.89
CA ILE A 155 -2.20 -5.47 -1.93
C ILE A 155 -1.16 -4.71 -2.74
N LEU A 156 0.11 -4.91 -2.42
CA LEU A 156 1.23 -4.29 -3.13
C LEU A 156 1.23 -4.64 -4.63
N GLN A 157 0.93 -5.88 -5.00
CA GLN A 157 0.80 -6.32 -6.39
C GLN A 157 -0.29 -5.55 -7.14
N HIS A 158 -1.43 -5.31 -6.51
CA HIS A 158 -2.50 -4.52 -7.13
C HIS A 158 -2.12 -3.06 -7.26
N ILE A 159 -1.41 -2.50 -6.29
CA ILE A 159 -0.88 -1.13 -6.37
C ILE A 159 0.10 -1.00 -7.54
N TYR A 160 1.06 -1.92 -7.69
CA TYR A 160 2.01 -1.96 -8.80
C TYR A 160 1.34 -2.13 -10.16
N ALA A 161 0.30 -2.97 -10.24
CA ALA A 161 -0.50 -3.14 -11.45
C ALA A 161 -1.48 -1.99 -11.72
N ASN A 162 -1.52 -0.98 -10.83
CA ASN A 162 -2.51 0.10 -10.82
C ASN A 162 -3.97 -0.39 -10.90
N LYS A 163 -4.26 -1.53 -10.27
CA LYS A 163 -5.57 -2.18 -10.17
C LYS A 163 -6.24 -1.89 -8.82
N PRO A 164 -7.58 -2.01 -8.70
CA PRO A 164 -8.26 -1.90 -7.42
C PRO A 164 -7.66 -2.87 -6.41
N GLU A 165 -7.32 -2.37 -5.22
CA GLU A 165 -6.89 -3.23 -4.13
C GLU A 165 -8.08 -4.09 -3.62
N PRO A 166 -7.92 -5.42 -3.46
CA PRO A 166 -9.04 -6.34 -3.24
C PRO A 166 -9.86 -6.07 -1.98
N PHE A 167 -9.21 -5.84 -0.83
CA PHE A 167 -9.89 -5.67 0.45
C PHE A 167 -10.85 -4.48 0.44
N THR A 168 -10.38 -3.33 -0.07
CA THR A 168 -11.21 -2.14 -0.18
C THR A 168 -12.34 -2.34 -1.19
N TRP A 169 -12.05 -2.99 -2.31
CA TRP A 169 -13.06 -3.27 -3.34
C TRP A 169 -14.20 -4.16 -2.78
N ASP A 170 -13.86 -5.25 -2.08
CA ASP A 170 -14.81 -6.14 -1.42
C ASP A 170 -15.63 -5.45 -0.33
N MET A 171 -14.98 -4.56 0.44
CA MET A 171 -15.65 -3.74 1.44
C MET A 171 -16.71 -2.84 0.82
N LEU A 172 -16.41 -2.19 -0.30
CA LEU A 172 -17.37 -1.35 -1.02
C LEU A 172 -18.54 -2.16 -1.58
N MET A 173 -18.27 -3.33 -2.18
CA MET A 173 -19.33 -4.23 -2.67
C MET A 173 -20.26 -4.71 -1.55
N SER A 174 -19.68 -5.08 -0.41
CA SER A 174 -20.43 -5.54 0.77
C SER A 174 -21.30 -4.42 1.35
N ALA A 175 -20.74 -3.22 1.51
CA ALA A 175 -21.47 -2.07 2.02
C ALA A 175 -22.59 -1.59 1.07
N ALA A 176 -22.39 -1.72 -0.25
CA ALA A 176 -23.41 -1.41 -1.25
C ALA A 176 -24.58 -2.41 -1.24
N SER A 177 -24.33 -3.66 -0.89
CA SER A 177 -25.35 -4.73 -0.94
C SER A 177 -26.24 -4.80 0.30
N GLY A 178 -25.74 -4.38 1.46
CA GLY A 178 -26.57 -4.15 2.66
C GLY A 178 -27.37 -2.86 2.59
#